data_AF-A0A6A0ARW7-F1
#
_entry.id   AF-A0A6A0ARW7-F1
#
_cell.length_a   1.000
_cell.length_b   1.000
_cell.length_c   1.000
_cell.angle_alpha   90.00
_cell.angle_beta   90.00
_cell.angle_gamma   90.00
#
_symmetry.space_group_name_H-M   'P 1'
#
loop_
_entity.id
_entity.type
_entity.pdbx_description
1 polymer ?
#
loop_
_entity_poly.entity_id
_entity_poly.type
_entity_poly.pdbx_seq_one_letter_code
_entity_poly.pdbx_strand_id
1 'polypeptide(L)'
;MAAALPAPVRSLLAAIAETLDVPAPAPGRDAEVAYRLLVEDRARVVRVILHGILTGDETRDIDWDARYLRERAAERPVTYRTLDQALDGNDGQS
;
A
#
# COMPACT_ATOMS: atom_id res chain seq x y z
N MET A 1 18.23 -15.55 19.46
CA MET A 1 18.29 -15.31 18.00
C MET A 1 16.89 -15.47 17.46
N ALA A 2 16.32 -14.45 16.80
CA ALA A 2 15.03 -14.63 16.12
C ALA A 2 15.24 -15.56 14.92
N ALA A 3 14.37 -16.56 14.77
CA ALA A 3 14.38 -17.40 13.58
C ALA A 3 14.08 -16.53 12.35
N ALA A 4 14.80 -16.75 11.25
CA ALA A 4 14.52 -16.06 10.00
C ALA A 4 13.12 -16.43 9.49
N LEU A 5 12.36 -15.41 9.05
CA LEU A 5 11.07 -15.63 8.41
C LEU A 5 11.25 -16.44 7.11
N PRO A 6 10.35 -17.39 6.81
CA PRO A 6 10.31 -18.06 5.52
C PRO A 6 10.23 -17.05 4.36
N ALA A 7 10.88 -17.37 3.23
CA ALA A 7 10.95 -16.46 2.08
C ALA A 7 9.57 -16.02 1.54
N PRO A 8 8.56 -16.91 1.40
CA PRO A 8 7.23 -16.50 0.94
C PRO A 8 6.56 -15.50 1.90
N VAL A 9 6.69 -15.73 3.22
CA VAL A 9 6.14 -14.84 4.24
C VAL A 9 6.80 -13.45 4.16
N ARG A 10 8.13 -13.41 3.99
CA ARG A 10 8.86 -12.14 3.80
C ARG A 10 8.40 -11.41 2.53
N SER A 11 8.18 -12.13 1.42
CA SER A 11 7.71 -11.56 0.16
C SER A 11 6.32 -10.95 0.30
N LEU A 12 5.40 -11.63 0.99
CA LEU A 12 4.07 -11.12 1.28
C LEU A 12 4.12 -9.86 2.18
N LEU A 13 4.91 -9.90 3.25
CA LEU A 13 5.06 -8.73 4.14
C LEU A 13 5.65 -7.52 3.40
N ALA A 14 6.60 -7.74 2.49
CA ALA A 14 7.12 -6.67 1.62
C ALA A 14 6.03 -6.11 0.72
N ALA A 15 5.23 -6.97 0.06
CA ALA A 15 4.12 -6.53 -0.78
C ALA A 15 3.05 -5.76 0.00
N ILE A 16 2.76 -6.16 1.24
CA ILE A 16 1.84 -5.43 2.13
C ILE A 16 2.41 -4.05 2.46
N ALA A 17 3.69 -3.98 2.84
CA ALA A 17 4.35 -2.70 3.15
C ALA A 17 4.33 -1.76 1.94
N GLU A 18 4.73 -2.25 0.76
CA GLU A 18 4.69 -1.52 -0.52
C GLU A 18 3.27 -1.05 -0.86
N THR A 19 2.26 -1.89 -0.64
CA THR A 19 0.86 -1.53 -0.92
C THR A 19 0.36 -0.44 0.02
N LEU A 20 0.72 -0.49 1.30
CA LEU A 20 0.30 0.49 2.30
C LEU A 20 1.16 1.77 2.30
N ASP A 21 2.28 1.77 1.58
CA ASP A 21 3.12 2.95 1.36
C ASP A 21 2.39 3.93 0.41
N VAL A 22 1.60 4.80 1.03
CA VAL A 22 0.82 5.84 0.38
C VAL A 22 1.35 7.19 0.86
N PRO A 23 1.91 8.04 -0.02
CA PRO A 23 2.40 9.35 0.36
C PRO A 23 1.34 10.22 1.03
N ALA A 24 1.74 11.10 1.94
CA ALA A 24 0.81 12.07 2.50
C ALA A 24 0.29 13.03 1.41
N PRO A 25 -1.00 13.40 1.41
CA PRO A 25 -1.52 14.36 0.46
C PRO A 25 -1.06 15.78 0.82
N ALA A 26 -0.88 16.63 -0.20
CA ALA A 26 -0.77 18.07 0.01
C ALA A 26 -2.08 18.60 0.65
N PRO A 27 -2.01 19.70 1.43
CA PRO A 27 -3.21 20.34 1.96
C PRO A 27 -4.19 20.71 0.83
N GLY A 28 -5.45 20.35 0.99
CA GLY A 28 -6.49 20.66 0.01
C GLY A 28 -7.49 19.53 -0.18
N ARG A 29 -8.76 19.90 -0.34
CA ARG A 29 -9.88 18.96 -0.36
C ARG A 29 -9.71 17.84 -1.39
N ASP A 30 -9.27 18.17 -2.60
CA ASP A 30 -9.18 17.19 -3.69
C ASP A 30 -8.07 16.15 -3.45
N ALA A 31 -6.90 16.60 -2.98
CA ALA A 31 -5.79 15.71 -2.63
C ALA A 31 -6.15 14.81 -1.44
N GLU A 32 -6.78 15.36 -0.41
CA GLU A 32 -7.24 14.60 0.77
C GLU A 32 -8.35 13.60 0.44
N VAL A 33 -9.27 13.93 -0.47
CA VAL A 33 -10.31 12.99 -0.93
C VAL A 33 -9.68 11.85 -1.73
N ALA A 34 -8.81 12.17 -2.70
CA ALA A 34 -8.11 11.16 -3.50
C ALA A 34 -7.23 10.24 -2.63
N TYR A 35 -6.51 10.80 -1.66
CA TYR A 35 -5.75 10.03 -0.68
C TYR A 35 -6.63 9.08 0.13
N ARG A 36 -7.74 9.55 0.69
CA ARG A 36 -8.65 8.70 1.49
C ARG A 36 -9.20 7.54 0.68
N LEU A 37 -9.63 7.79 -0.56
CA LEU A 37 -10.13 6.74 -1.46
C LEU A 37 -9.05 5.70 -1.76
N LEU A 38 -7.81 6.14 -2.02
CA LEU A 38 -6.69 5.24 -2.31
C LEU A 38 -6.30 4.40 -1.09
N VAL A 39 -6.19 5.02 0.09
CA VAL A 39 -5.87 4.32 1.35
C VAL A 39 -6.96 3.31 1.70
N GLU A 40 -8.24 3.67 1.54
CA GLU A 40 -9.34 2.75 1.82
C GLU A 40 -9.30 1.52 0.92
N ASP A 41 -9.06 1.71 -0.38
CA ASP A 41 -8.93 0.61 -1.34
C ASP A 41 -7.75 -0.31 -1.01
N ARG A 42 -6.55 0.26 -0.78
CA ARG A 42 -5.34 -0.49 -0.42
C ARG A 42 -5.48 -1.25 0.89
N ALA A 43 -6.00 -0.59 1.93
CA ALA A 43 -6.24 -1.21 3.23
C ALA A 43 -7.28 -2.33 3.16
N ARG A 44 -8.35 -2.15 2.36
CA ARG A 44 -9.39 -3.17 2.15
C ARG A 44 -8.80 -4.43 1.52
N VAL A 45 -8.01 -4.30 0.46
CA VAL A 45 -7.39 -5.45 -0.23
C VAL A 45 -6.45 -6.20 0.70
N VAL A 46 -5.54 -5.48 1.39
CA VAL A 46 -4.62 -6.08 2.37
C VAL A 46 -5.38 -6.82 3.47
N ARG A 47 -6.43 -6.20 4.02
CA ARG A 47 -7.25 -6.81 5.07
C ARG A 47 -7.92 -8.12 4.61
N VAL A 48 -8.44 -8.16 3.39
CA VAL A 48 -9.09 -9.37 2.84
C VAL A 48 -8.09 -10.53 2.74
N ILE A 49 -6.89 -10.25 2.22
CA ILE A 49 -5.82 -11.26 2.10
C ILE A 49 -5.39 -11.76 3.48
N LEU A 50 -5.07 -10.83 4.40
CA LEU A 50 -4.66 -11.18 5.75
C LEU A 50 -5.73 -11.99 6.48
N HIS A 51 -7.00 -11.61 6.35
CA HIS A 51 -8.09 -12.35 6.96
C HIS A 51 -8.15 -13.79 6.44
N GLY A 52 -8.10 -13.99 5.12
CA GLY A 52 -8.13 -15.33 4.52
C GLY A 52 -6.99 -16.22 5.03
N ILE A 53 -5.77 -15.70 5.05
CA ILE A 53 -4.58 -16.40 5.56
C ILE A 53 -4.76 -16.77 7.05
N LEU A 54 -5.20 -15.81 7.88
CA LEU A 54 -5.35 -16.02 9.32
C LEU A 54 -6.47 -16.99 9.67
N THR A 55 -7.51 -17.09 8.84
CA THR A 55 -8.59 -18.07 9.02
C THR A 55 -8.28 -19.44 8.45
N GLY A 56 -7.11 -19.63 7.80
CA GLY A 56 -6.72 -20.90 7.20
C GLY A 56 -7.51 -21.25 5.94
N ASP A 57 -7.88 -20.25 5.13
CA ASP A 57 -8.50 -20.46 3.83
C ASP A 57 -7.55 -21.21 2.90
N GLU A 58 -7.86 -22.48 2.61
CA GLU A 58 -7.03 -23.38 1.79
C GLU A 58 -6.89 -22.92 0.33
N THR A 59 -7.71 -21.96 -0.12
CA THR A 59 -7.60 -21.38 -1.46
C THR A 59 -6.53 -20.29 -1.56
N ARG A 60 -5.93 -19.88 -0.42
CA ARG A 60 -4.88 -18.87 -0.37
C ARG A 60 -3.53 -19.45 -0.72
N ASP A 61 -2.84 -18.75 -1.60
CA ASP A 61 -1.44 -19.00 -1.94
C ASP A 61 -0.65 -17.73 -1.62
N ILE A 62 0.37 -17.85 -0.76
CA ILE A 62 1.13 -16.70 -0.23
C ILE A 62 1.89 -15.98 -1.35
N ASP A 63 2.45 -16.72 -2.30
CA ASP A 63 3.22 -16.13 -3.40
C ASP A 63 2.29 -15.46 -4.42
N TRP A 64 1.13 -16.06 -4.68
CA TRP A 64 0.07 -15.45 -5.48
C TRP A 64 -0.45 -14.16 -4.84
N ASP A 65 -0.79 -14.19 -3.55
CA ASP A 65 -1.32 -13.02 -2.83
C ASP A 65 -0.29 -11.87 -2.82
N ALA A 66 1.00 -12.17 -2.65
CA ALA A 66 2.08 -11.18 -2.72
C ALA A 66 2.19 -10.55 -4.11
N ARG A 67 2.04 -11.34 -5.18
CA ARG A 67 2.04 -10.81 -6.55
C ARG A 67 0.79 -9.96 -6.81
N TYR A 68 -0.37 -10.45 -6.43
CA TYR A 68 -1.65 -9.78 -6.61
C TYR A 68 -1.68 -8.39 -5.93
N LEU A 69 -1.10 -8.27 -4.73
CA LEU A 69 -0.96 -6.97 -4.06
C LEU A 69 -0.15 -5.95 -4.90
N ARG A 70 0.97 -6.38 -5.48
CA ARG A 70 1.81 -5.50 -6.31
C ARG A 70 1.11 -5.10 -7.60
N GLU A 71 0.45 -6.05 -8.26
CA GLU A 71 -0.37 -5.78 -9.45
C GLU A 71 -1.47 -4.76 -9.13
N ARG A 72 -2.18 -4.97 -8.02
CA ARG A 72 -3.25 -4.06 -7.57
C ARG A 72 -2.74 -2.66 -7.25
N ALA A 73 -1.57 -2.54 -6.63
CA ALA A 73 -0.94 -1.25 -6.36
C ALA A 73 -0.52 -0.54 -7.66
N ALA A 74 -0.05 -1.28 -8.67
CA ALA A 74 0.32 -0.73 -9.97
C ALA A 74 -0.88 -0.27 -10.81
N GLU A 75 -2.03 -0.95 -10.71
CA GLU A 75 -3.28 -0.56 -11.39
C GLU A 75 -3.83 0.79 -10.90
N ARG A 76 -3.52 1.18 -9.66
CA ARG A 76 -4.03 2.37 -9.00
C ARG A 76 -2.89 3.21 -8.42
N PRO A 77 -2.13 3.90 -9.29
CA PRO A 77 -1.04 4.76 -8.86
C PRO A 77 -1.56 5.97 -8.07
N VAL A 78 -0.65 6.63 -7.37
CA VAL A 78 -0.91 7.92 -6.70
C VAL A 78 -1.16 8.98 -7.76
N THR A 79 -2.31 9.65 -7.70
CA THR A 79 -2.73 10.67 -8.68
C THR A 79 -2.91 12.07 -8.11
N TYR A 80 -2.82 12.22 -6.78
CA TYR A 80 -2.90 13.52 -6.12
C TYR A 80 -1.52 14.13 -5.90
N ARG A 81 -1.49 15.46 -5.72
CA ARG A 81 -0.29 16.17 -5.29
C ARG A 81 0.07 15.77 -3.86
N THR A 82 1.28 15.28 -3.65
CA THR A 82 1.78 14.86 -2.34
C THR A 82 2.29 16.04 -1.52
N LEU A 83 2.42 15.85 -0.21
CA LEU A 83 2.99 16.84 0.70
C LEU A 83 4.43 17.20 0.30
N ASP A 84 5.26 16.22 -0.05
CA ASP A 84 6.64 16.45 -0.48
C ASP A 84 6.69 17.34 -1.73
N GLN A 85 5.86 17.04 -2.73
CA GLN A 85 5.69 17.90 -3.92
C GLN A 85 5.15 19.31 -3.61
N ALA A 86 4.47 19.49 -2.46
CA ALA A 86 4.04 20.81 -2.00
C ALA A 86 5.18 21.59 -1.37
N LEU A 87 6.01 20.92 -0.57
CA LEU A 87 7.18 21.50 0.10
C LEU A 87 8.28 21.85 -0.92
N ASP A 88 8.64 20.93 -1.80
CA ASP A 88 9.67 21.14 -2.84
C ASP A 88 9.32 22.32 -3.78
N GLY A 89 8.02 22.55 -4.01
CA GLY A 89 7.54 23.66 -4.83
C GLY A 89 7.53 25.03 -4.13
N ASN A 90 7.73 25.05 -2.80
CA ASN A 90 7.74 26.28 -2.00
C ASN A 90 9.16 26.88 -1.88
N ASP A 91 10.19 26.05 -2.01
CA ASP A 91 11.60 26.46 -1.90
C ASP A 91 12.11 27.34 -3.07
N GLY A 92 11.28 27.55 -4.10
CA GLY A 92 11.55 28.43 -5.25
C GLY A 92 10.86 29.80 -5.22
N GLN A 93 10.10 30.12 -4.16
CA GLN A 93 9.42 31.41 -3.98
C GLN A 93 9.94 32.09 -2.70
N SER A 94 11.10 32.73 -2.78
CA SER A 94 11.63 33.64 -1.76
C SER A 94 12.39 34.78 -2.39
#